data_AF-A0A819M636-F1
#
_entry.id   AF-A0A819M636-F1
#
_cell.length_a   1.000
_cell.length_b   1.000
_cell.length_c   1.000
_cell.angle_alpha   90.00
_cell.angle_beta   90.00
_cell.angle_gamma   90.00
#
_symmetry.space_group_name_H-M   'P 1'
#
loop_
_entity.id
_entity.type
_entity.pdbx_description
1 polymer ?
#
loop_
_entity_poly.entity_id
_entity_poly.type
_entity_poly.pdbx_seq_one_letter_code
_entity_poly.pdbx_strand_id
1 'polypeptide(L)'
;PYQENDYTKENYTPFHSSSLAEKNFLKYAQRDPLDLIVQTTWRILRVYPDGLRQDSSNLDPINPWNFGVQMVALNYQTDDDMMALYYGKFRDNGCCGYILKPDYLIKAHKTKFNPWNSSINFDQPQILTITIISGQFLPRSSIKTKDIPDPYVRISTHGLPCDQQTQKTQVVDNNGFDPIWNETFQFRIRFPQMCLMYFSVLDYDTLSDDDRIAYFSAPVTMIQEGYRHIYLRANNNDETHSTLFVHVDIRNDGNANNNNVNVQNIIRIQF
;
A
#
# COMPACT_ATOMS: atom_id res chain seq x y z
N PRO A 1 -5.24 26.66 15.25
CA PRO A 1 -5.99 25.98 16.33
C PRO A 1 -7.30 25.40 15.79
N TYR A 2 -7.55 24.12 16.02
CA TYR A 2 -8.83 23.47 15.72
C TYR A 2 -9.96 24.17 16.50
N GLN A 3 -10.99 24.66 15.82
CA GLN A 3 -12.22 25.13 16.46
C GLN A 3 -13.39 24.29 15.93
N GLU A 4 -14.15 23.72 16.85
CA GLU A 4 -15.16 22.69 16.60
C GLU A 4 -16.41 23.20 15.87
N ASN A 5 -16.53 24.53 15.66
CA ASN A 5 -17.74 25.20 15.15
C ASN A 5 -17.64 25.76 13.71
N ASP A 6 -16.53 25.56 12.99
CA ASP A 6 -16.31 26.16 11.65
C ASP A 6 -16.94 25.40 10.46
N TYR A 7 -17.80 24.40 10.73
CA TYR A 7 -18.19 23.38 9.74
C TYR A 7 -19.67 23.41 9.33
N THR A 8 -20.38 24.55 9.42
CA THR A 8 -21.64 24.70 8.68
C THR A 8 -21.34 24.84 7.18
N LYS A 9 -22.15 24.18 6.33
CA LYS A 9 -22.03 24.12 4.85
C LYS A 9 -21.83 25.47 4.14
N GLU A 10 -22.10 26.58 4.80
CA GLU A 10 -22.12 27.93 4.24
C GLU A 10 -20.75 28.63 4.20
N ASN A 11 -19.71 28.10 4.88
CA ASN A 11 -18.39 28.75 4.95
C ASN A 11 -17.22 27.94 4.34
N TYR A 12 -17.51 26.95 3.49
CA TYR A 12 -16.44 26.13 2.89
C TYR A 12 -15.73 26.83 1.72
N THR A 13 -14.66 27.57 2.02
CA THR A 13 -13.73 28.05 0.98
C THR A 13 -12.78 26.93 0.52
N PRO A 14 -12.57 26.75 -0.80
CA PRO A 14 -11.71 25.69 -1.34
C PRO A 14 -10.21 25.94 -1.15
N PHE A 15 -9.84 27.18 -0.84
CA PHE A 15 -8.44 27.60 -0.62
C PHE A 15 -7.97 27.47 0.84
N HIS A 16 -8.83 27.00 1.76
CA HIS A 16 -8.41 26.68 3.12
C HIS A 16 -7.92 25.24 3.22
N SER A 17 -6.74 25.04 3.80
CA SER A 17 -6.18 23.72 4.13
C SER A 17 -6.11 23.53 5.65
N SER A 18 -6.47 22.33 6.12
CA SER A 18 -6.36 21.94 7.52
C SER A 18 -5.19 20.98 7.72
N SER A 19 -4.61 20.97 8.92
CA SER A 19 -3.58 20.01 9.33
C SER A 19 -3.99 19.29 10.61
N LEU A 20 -3.81 17.98 10.65
CA LEU A 20 -4.08 17.12 11.80
C LEU A 20 -2.85 16.28 12.14
N ALA A 21 -2.44 16.27 13.41
CA ALA A 21 -1.55 15.22 13.90
C ALA A 21 -2.24 13.85 13.79
N GLU A 22 -1.48 12.77 13.57
CA GLU A 22 -2.02 11.43 13.35
C GLU A 22 -3.03 11.01 14.44
N LYS A 23 -2.77 11.35 15.71
CA LYS A 23 -3.66 11.04 16.84
C LYS A 23 -5.01 11.75 16.75
N ASN A 24 -5.02 12.99 16.26
CA ASN A 24 -6.26 13.76 16.08
C ASN A 24 -7.02 13.30 14.84
N PHE A 25 -6.31 12.94 13.77
CA PHE A 25 -6.89 12.29 12.61
C PHE A 25 -7.60 10.98 13.00
N LEU A 26 -6.94 10.10 13.76
CA LEU A 26 -7.52 8.83 14.19
C LEU A 26 -8.79 9.02 15.04
N LYS A 27 -8.77 9.96 15.98
CA LYS A 27 -9.97 10.31 16.78
C LYS A 27 -11.12 10.78 15.90
N TYR A 28 -10.84 11.62 14.91
CA TYR A 28 -11.87 12.13 14.00
C TYR A 28 -12.40 11.03 13.08
N ALA A 29 -11.52 10.20 12.53
CA ALA A 29 -11.88 9.04 11.71
C ALA A 29 -12.75 8.03 12.46
N GLN A 30 -12.59 7.92 13.79
CA GLN A 30 -13.45 7.08 14.64
C GLN A 30 -14.80 7.75 14.95
N ARG A 31 -14.79 9.05 15.25
CA ARG A 31 -15.99 9.79 15.66
C ARG A 31 -16.95 10.02 14.50
N ASP A 32 -16.45 10.57 13.39
CA ASP A 32 -17.25 11.03 12.25
C ASP A 32 -16.61 10.66 10.90
N PRO A 33 -16.52 9.36 10.55
CA PRO A 33 -15.78 8.89 9.38
C PRO A 33 -16.28 9.48 8.05
N LEU A 34 -17.61 9.57 7.88
CA LEU A 34 -18.20 10.07 6.65
C LEU A 34 -17.93 11.58 6.47
N ASP A 35 -18.07 12.36 7.53
CA ASP A 35 -17.83 13.80 7.50
C ASP A 35 -16.38 14.10 7.11
N LEU A 36 -15.42 13.38 7.72
CA LEU A 36 -14.00 13.50 7.39
C LEU A 36 -13.73 13.25 5.89
N ILE A 37 -14.26 12.16 5.32
CA ILE A 37 -14.04 11.84 3.89
C ILE A 37 -14.66 12.92 3.01
N VAL A 38 -15.88 13.32 3.35
CA VAL A 38 -16.65 14.33 2.64
C VAL A 38 -15.89 15.67 2.61
N GLN A 39 -15.21 16.05 3.71
CA GLN A 39 -14.33 17.22 3.73
C GLN A 39 -13.16 17.13 2.74
N THR A 40 -12.58 15.95 2.57
CA THR A 40 -11.48 15.75 1.61
C THR A 40 -11.91 15.87 0.14
N THR A 41 -13.21 16.01 -0.15
CA THR A 41 -13.71 16.18 -1.52
C THR A 41 -13.63 17.63 -2.02
N TRP A 42 -13.58 18.60 -1.10
CA TRP A 42 -13.56 20.03 -1.42
C TRP A 42 -12.39 20.79 -0.80
N ARG A 43 -11.64 20.18 0.12
CA ARG A 43 -10.46 20.77 0.76
C ARG A 43 -9.29 19.79 0.79
N ILE A 44 -8.09 20.35 0.82
CA ILE A 44 -6.87 19.60 1.07
C ILE A 44 -6.69 19.45 2.57
N LEU A 45 -6.51 18.21 3.01
CA LEU A 45 -6.20 17.87 4.39
C LEU A 45 -4.77 17.32 4.47
N ARG A 46 -3.99 17.86 5.41
CA ARG A 46 -2.66 17.34 5.76
C ARG A 46 -2.72 16.52 7.04
N VAL A 47 -2.19 15.31 7.01
CA VAL A 47 -1.95 14.48 8.20
C VAL A 47 -0.43 14.31 8.36
N TYR A 48 0.06 14.41 9.60
CA TYR A 48 1.49 14.33 9.90
C TYR A 48 1.76 13.51 11.18
N PRO A 49 3.00 12.99 11.36
CA PRO A 49 3.35 12.15 12.51
C PRO A 49 3.17 12.91 13.84
N ASP A 50 2.82 12.20 14.92
CA ASP A 50 2.72 12.82 16.25
C ASP A 50 4.09 13.32 16.73
N GLY A 51 4.10 14.40 17.52
CA GLY A 51 5.33 14.95 18.11
C GLY A 51 6.03 14.00 19.08
N LEU A 52 5.36 12.94 19.54
CA LEU A 52 5.96 11.87 20.34
C LEU A 52 6.94 10.98 19.55
N ARG A 53 6.90 10.99 18.21
CA ARG A 53 7.82 10.24 17.34
C ARG A 53 9.16 10.96 17.20
N GLN A 54 9.86 11.08 18.32
CA GLN A 54 11.17 11.73 18.39
C GLN A 54 12.26 10.96 17.62
N ASP A 55 12.04 9.67 17.40
CA ASP A 55 12.86 8.79 16.57
C ASP A 55 12.63 8.95 15.06
N SER A 56 11.72 9.86 14.66
CA SER A 56 11.30 10.04 13.27
C SER A 56 10.63 8.81 12.63
N SER A 57 10.11 7.87 13.42
CA SER A 57 9.27 6.79 12.90
C SER A 57 8.07 7.34 12.10
N ASN A 58 7.59 6.60 11.10
CA ASN A 58 6.45 7.03 10.31
C ASN A 58 5.10 6.55 10.87
N LEU A 59 4.05 7.33 10.58
CA LEU A 59 2.68 6.85 10.69
C LEU A 59 2.35 5.89 9.54
N ASP A 60 1.32 5.07 9.75
CA ASP A 60 0.73 4.29 8.66
C ASP A 60 -0.02 5.21 7.68
N PRO A 61 0.44 5.35 6.42
CA PRO A 61 -0.18 6.25 5.47
C PRO A 61 -1.46 5.68 4.85
N ILE A 62 -1.68 4.37 4.94
CA ILE A 62 -2.88 3.68 4.41
C ILE A 62 -4.13 4.22 5.08
N ASN A 63 -4.09 4.42 6.40
CA ASN A 63 -5.22 4.91 7.17
C ASN A 63 -5.68 6.29 6.68
N PRO A 64 -4.86 7.36 6.64
CA PRO A 64 -5.26 8.63 6.04
C PRO A 64 -5.73 8.52 4.58
N TRP A 65 -5.06 7.73 3.73
CA TRP A 65 -5.48 7.57 2.34
C TRP A 65 -6.86 6.93 2.21
N ASN A 66 -7.20 5.95 3.06
CA ASN A 66 -8.53 5.34 3.14
C ASN A 66 -9.62 6.38 3.40
N PHE A 67 -9.29 7.48 4.07
CA PHE A 67 -10.20 8.61 4.34
C PHE A 67 -10.13 9.72 3.29
N GLY A 68 -9.41 9.52 2.19
CA GLY A 68 -9.27 10.50 1.11
C GLY A 68 -8.32 11.65 1.40
N VAL A 69 -7.55 11.59 2.50
CA VAL A 69 -6.51 12.56 2.83
C VAL A 69 -5.46 12.58 1.73
N GLN A 70 -5.13 13.77 1.22
CA GLN A 70 -4.23 13.94 0.09
C GLN A 70 -2.79 14.15 0.55
N MET A 71 -2.57 14.98 1.58
CA MET A 71 -1.24 15.32 2.07
C MET A 71 -0.88 14.50 3.31
N VAL A 72 -0.50 13.24 3.10
CA VAL A 72 0.01 12.39 4.18
C VAL A 72 1.53 12.61 4.26
N ALA A 73 1.97 13.39 5.25
CA ALA A 73 3.36 13.73 5.43
C ALA A 73 4.08 12.60 6.19
N LEU A 74 5.17 12.10 5.63
CA LEU A 74 6.08 11.13 6.26
C LEU A 74 7.47 11.75 6.45
N ASN A 75 8.25 11.17 7.36
CA ASN A 75 9.67 11.40 7.55
C ASN A 75 10.44 10.63 6.47
N TYR A 76 10.77 11.30 5.36
CA TYR A 76 11.45 10.70 4.20
C TYR A 76 12.85 10.16 4.51
N GLN A 77 13.48 10.66 5.57
CA GLN A 77 14.79 10.19 6.03
C GLN A 77 14.75 8.83 6.74
N THR A 78 13.54 8.31 7.03
CA THR A 78 13.34 7.06 7.76
C THR A 78 12.96 5.95 6.79
N ASP A 79 13.85 4.97 6.62
CA ASP A 79 13.67 3.82 5.73
C ASP A 79 12.89 2.69 6.41
N ASP A 80 11.59 2.91 6.60
CA ASP A 80 10.67 1.91 7.16
C ASP A 80 9.65 1.39 6.14
N ASP A 81 8.86 0.39 6.56
CA ASP A 81 7.81 -0.20 5.72
C ASP A 81 6.75 0.83 5.29
N MET A 82 6.52 1.89 6.08
CA MET A 82 5.58 2.95 5.73
C MET A 82 6.11 3.78 4.56
N MET A 83 7.42 4.05 4.55
CA MET A 83 8.07 4.72 3.44
C MET A 83 8.09 3.85 2.18
N ALA A 84 8.29 2.53 2.34
CA ALA A 84 8.16 1.57 1.24
C ALA A 84 6.76 1.55 0.60
N LEU A 85 5.69 1.58 1.40
CA LEU A 85 4.30 1.70 0.93
C LEU A 85 4.06 3.02 0.21
N TYR A 86 4.65 4.10 0.70
CA TYR A 86 4.53 5.42 0.10
C TYR A 86 5.22 5.51 -1.26
N TYR A 87 6.47 5.04 -1.37
CA TYR A 87 7.13 4.90 -2.67
C TYR A 87 6.29 4.03 -3.61
N GLY A 88 5.76 2.91 -3.10
CA GLY A 88 4.89 2.03 -3.88
C GLY A 88 3.67 2.75 -4.44
N LYS A 89 2.95 3.51 -3.61
CA LYS A 89 1.75 4.23 -4.05
C LYS A 89 2.08 5.21 -5.16
N PHE A 90 3.11 6.03 -4.97
CA PHE A 90 3.51 7.08 -5.91
C PHE A 90 4.33 6.60 -7.10
N ARG A 91 4.46 5.28 -7.33
CA ARG A 91 4.90 4.75 -8.65
C ARG A 91 3.84 4.93 -9.74
N ASP A 92 2.57 5.03 -9.34
CA ASP A 92 1.48 5.27 -10.28
C ASP A 92 1.58 6.66 -10.93
N ASN A 93 0.88 6.82 -12.04
CA ASN A 93 0.78 8.08 -12.79
C ASN A 93 2.16 8.68 -13.15
N GLY A 94 3.09 7.82 -13.57
CA GLY A 94 4.41 8.24 -14.04
C GLY A 94 5.28 8.87 -12.95
N CYS A 95 5.11 8.46 -11.69
CA CYS A 95 5.87 8.97 -10.55
C CYS A 95 5.75 10.49 -10.31
N CYS A 96 4.67 11.13 -10.78
CA CYS A 96 4.57 12.59 -10.74
C CYS A 96 4.21 13.16 -9.35
N GLY A 97 3.97 12.31 -8.35
CA GLY A 97 3.57 12.70 -6.99
C GLY A 97 2.08 13.01 -6.82
N TYR A 98 1.24 12.83 -7.86
CA TYR A 98 -0.20 13.04 -7.80
C TYR A 98 -0.95 11.84 -8.38
N ILE A 99 -1.93 11.33 -7.64
CA ILE A 99 -2.76 10.19 -8.06
C ILE A 99 -4.22 10.56 -7.85
N LEU A 100 -5.05 10.31 -8.86
CA LEU A 100 -6.48 10.57 -8.78
C LEU A 100 -7.11 9.60 -7.76
N LYS A 101 -7.89 10.14 -6.82
CA LYS A 101 -8.65 9.32 -5.86
C LYS A 101 -9.72 8.50 -6.58
N PRO A 102 -10.10 7.32 -6.05
CA PRO A 102 -11.28 6.59 -6.49
C PRO A 102 -12.55 7.43 -6.47
N ASP A 103 -13.47 7.07 -7.37
CA ASP A 103 -14.72 7.80 -7.60
C ASP A 103 -15.58 7.89 -6.33
N TYR A 104 -15.56 6.85 -5.49
CA TYR A 104 -16.29 6.83 -4.21
C TYR A 104 -15.67 7.69 -3.12
N LEU A 105 -14.38 8.06 -3.23
CA LEU A 105 -13.75 9.07 -2.38
C LEU A 105 -13.95 10.47 -2.94
N ILE A 106 -14.00 10.67 -4.27
CA ILE A 106 -14.30 11.98 -4.88
C ILE A 106 -15.78 12.36 -4.67
N LYS A 107 -16.69 11.39 -4.81
CA LYS A 107 -18.14 11.56 -4.70
C LYS A 107 -18.67 11.09 -3.35
N ALA A 108 -17.87 11.20 -2.28
CA ALA A 108 -18.19 10.69 -0.94
C ALA A 108 -19.53 11.18 -0.38
N HIS A 109 -19.94 12.40 -0.74
CA HIS A 109 -21.25 12.98 -0.40
C HIS A 109 -22.45 12.20 -0.98
N LYS A 110 -22.23 11.31 -1.96
CA LYS A 110 -23.24 10.44 -2.59
C LYS A 110 -23.10 8.96 -2.22
N THR A 111 -21.88 8.49 -1.95
CA THR A 111 -21.60 7.05 -1.84
C THR A 111 -21.81 6.48 -0.44
N LYS A 112 -21.83 7.32 0.62
CA LYS A 112 -21.83 6.85 2.02
C LYS A 112 -20.70 5.85 2.31
N PHE A 113 -19.60 5.91 1.54
CA PHE A 113 -18.44 5.06 1.72
C PHE A 113 -17.86 5.28 3.13
N ASN A 114 -17.54 4.17 3.81
CA ASN A 114 -16.94 4.19 5.14
C ASN A 114 -15.83 3.12 5.20
N PRO A 115 -14.55 3.52 5.35
CA PRO A 115 -13.43 2.60 5.47
C PRO A 115 -13.59 1.55 6.57
N TRP A 116 -14.27 1.89 7.66
CA TRP A 116 -14.51 0.99 8.79
C TRP A 116 -15.69 0.03 8.57
N ASN A 117 -16.55 0.32 7.59
CA ASN A 117 -17.69 -0.52 7.26
C ASN A 117 -17.76 -0.74 5.74
N SER A 118 -17.01 -1.73 5.29
CA SER A 118 -16.92 -2.14 3.88
C SER A 118 -18.06 -3.08 3.47
N SER A 119 -19.28 -2.90 3.99
CA SER A 119 -20.43 -3.75 3.63
C SER A 119 -20.87 -3.55 2.18
N ILE A 120 -20.69 -2.35 1.63
CA ILE A 120 -20.98 -2.03 0.23
C ILE A 120 -19.67 -2.02 -0.54
N ASN A 121 -19.58 -2.81 -1.61
CA ASN A 121 -18.44 -2.74 -2.52
C ASN A 121 -18.68 -1.65 -3.57
N PHE A 122 -17.69 -0.77 -3.74
CA PHE A 122 -17.71 0.32 -4.73
C PHE A 122 -16.73 0.07 -5.89
N ASP A 123 -15.98 -1.04 -5.83
CA ASP A 123 -15.07 -1.51 -6.86
C ASP A 123 -15.49 -2.89 -7.38
N GLN A 124 -14.88 -3.31 -8.49
CA GLN A 124 -14.94 -4.70 -8.95
C GLN A 124 -13.89 -5.51 -8.16
N PRO A 125 -14.31 -6.41 -7.25
CA PRO A 125 -13.38 -7.23 -6.51
C PRO A 125 -12.62 -8.19 -7.42
N GLN A 126 -11.38 -8.48 -7.05
CA GLN A 126 -10.45 -9.31 -7.81
C GLN A 126 -9.87 -10.42 -6.93
N ILE A 127 -9.53 -11.53 -7.55
CA ILE A 127 -8.73 -12.60 -6.97
C ILE A 127 -7.41 -12.61 -7.72
N LEU A 128 -6.33 -12.32 -7.01
CA LEU A 128 -4.96 -12.38 -7.53
C LEU A 128 -4.35 -13.71 -7.09
N THR A 129 -3.94 -14.53 -8.04
CA THR A 129 -3.18 -15.75 -7.79
C THR A 129 -1.74 -15.53 -8.24
N ILE A 130 -0.80 -15.63 -7.30
CA ILE A 130 0.60 -15.28 -7.48
C ILE A 130 1.45 -16.48 -7.12
N THR A 131 2.21 -16.97 -8.10
CA THR A 131 3.25 -17.96 -7.88
C THR A 131 4.59 -17.26 -7.74
N ILE A 132 5.22 -17.36 -6.56
CA ILE A 132 6.62 -16.97 -6.36
C ILE A 132 7.48 -18.12 -6.82
N ILE A 133 8.10 -17.98 -7.99
CA ILE A 133 8.87 -19.06 -8.60
C ILE A 133 10.28 -19.07 -8.02
N SER A 134 11.01 -17.96 -8.15
CA SER A 134 12.40 -17.85 -7.72
C SER A 134 12.84 -16.41 -7.46
N GLY A 135 13.97 -16.26 -6.78
CA GLY A 135 14.69 -15.00 -6.62
C GLY A 135 15.98 -14.99 -7.45
N GLN A 136 16.50 -13.80 -7.74
CA GLN A 136 17.77 -13.62 -8.44
C GLN A 136 18.57 -12.54 -7.73
N PHE A 137 19.86 -12.79 -7.50
CA PHE A 137 20.83 -11.81 -6.96
C PHE A 137 20.36 -11.07 -5.71
N LEU A 138 19.74 -11.77 -4.75
CA LEU A 138 19.24 -11.16 -3.52
C LEU A 138 20.41 -10.60 -2.70
N PRO A 139 20.24 -9.40 -2.10
CA PRO A 139 21.30 -8.78 -1.31
C PRO A 139 21.48 -9.53 0.01
N ARG A 140 22.61 -9.28 0.67
CA ARG A 140 22.86 -9.80 2.02
C ARG A 140 22.32 -8.80 3.05
N SER A 141 21.81 -9.31 4.16
CA SER A 141 21.42 -8.52 5.36
C SER A 141 22.57 -7.65 5.86
N SER A 142 23.79 -8.20 5.88
CA SER A 142 25.00 -7.48 6.27
C SER A 142 26.17 -7.80 5.35
N ILE A 143 26.96 -6.78 5.00
CA ILE A 143 28.22 -6.94 4.26
C ILE A 143 29.32 -7.48 5.20
N LYS A 144 29.18 -7.27 6.52
CA LYS A 144 30.22 -7.57 7.51
C LYS A 144 30.24 -9.04 7.88
N THR A 145 29.07 -9.64 8.02
CA THR A 145 28.94 -11.08 8.20
C THR A 145 28.97 -11.67 6.80
N LYS A 146 29.89 -12.59 6.51
CA LYS A 146 29.98 -13.20 5.16
C LYS A 146 28.83 -14.19 4.91
N ASP A 147 27.76 -14.06 5.67
CA ASP A 147 26.67 -15.01 5.77
C ASP A 147 25.89 -15.00 4.46
N ILE A 148 25.51 -16.19 4.04
CA ILE A 148 24.68 -16.39 2.87
C ILE A 148 23.25 -16.31 3.40
N PRO A 149 22.38 -15.47 2.81
CA PRO A 149 21.05 -15.29 3.36
C PRO A 149 20.25 -16.59 3.26
N ASP A 150 19.33 -16.75 4.19
CA ASP A 150 18.29 -17.78 4.25
C ASP A 150 16.95 -17.15 3.82
N PRO A 151 16.73 -16.84 2.51
CA PRO A 151 15.65 -15.95 2.14
C PRO A 151 14.27 -16.62 2.16
N TYR A 152 13.27 -15.81 2.52
CA TYR A 152 11.87 -16.07 2.23
C TYR A 152 11.17 -14.81 1.75
N VAL A 153 10.07 -14.99 1.01
CA VAL A 153 9.26 -13.89 0.49
C VAL A 153 7.99 -13.77 1.31
N ARG A 154 7.78 -12.61 1.92
CA ARG A 154 6.52 -12.20 2.53
C ARG A 154 5.76 -11.31 1.56
N ILE A 155 4.51 -11.68 1.27
CA ILE A 155 3.60 -10.94 0.40
C ILE A 155 2.45 -10.45 1.27
N SER A 156 2.19 -9.15 1.24
CA SER A 156 1.12 -8.53 2.02
C SER A 156 0.33 -7.52 1.21
N THR A 157 -0.93 -7.34 1.58
CA THR A 157 -1.84 -6.38 0.95
C THR A 157 -2.19 -5.28 1.93
N HIS A 158 -2.12 -4.03 1.47
CA HIS A 158 -2.24 -2.84 2.31
C HIS A 158 -3.29 -1.91 1.70
N GLY A 159 -4.42 -1.74 2.38
CA GLY A 159 -5.54 -0.95 1.90
C GLY A 159 -6.63 -0.85 2.96
N LEU A 160 -7.88 -1.10 2.59
CA LEU A 160 -8.95 -1.21 3.58
C LEU A 160 -8.75 -2.43 4.49
N PRO A 161 -9.23 -2.39 5.75
CA PRO A 161 -9.09 -3.52 6.68
C PRO A 161 -9.60 -4.86 6.14
N CYS A 162 -10.63 -4.84 5.29
CA CYS A 162 -11.18 -6.07 4.68
C CYS A 162 -10.25 -6.72 3.64
N ASP A 163 -9.25 -5.99 3.14
CA ASP A 163 -8.35 -6.46 2.09
C ASP A 163 -6.96 -6.81 2.64
N GLN A 164 -6.68 -6.50 3.91
CA GLN A 164 -5.40 -6.78 4.56
C GLN A 164 -5.19 -8.30 4.75
N GLN A 165 -4.17 -8.82 4.08
CA GLN A 165 -3.76 -10.23 4.09
C GLN A 165 -2.23 -10.28 4.06
N THR A 166 -1.65 -11.28 4.72
CA THR A 166 -0.20 -11.55 4.68
C THR A 166 0.02 -13.04 4.53
N GLN A 167 0.85 -13.43 3.57
CA GLN A 167 1.28 -14.81 3.33
C GLN A 167 2.79 -14.82 3.12
N LYS A 168 3.44 -15.97 3.32
CA LYS A 168 4.89 -16.11 3.13
C LYS A 168 5.24 -17.47 2.54
N THR A 169 6.34 -17.50 1.79
CA THR A 169 6.99 -18.75 1.36
C THR A 169 7.67 -19.44 2.52
N GLN A 170 8.13 -20.67 2.29
CA GLN A 170 9.15 -21.31 3.10
C GLN A 170 10.49 -20.56 2.97
N VAL A 171 11.36 -20.81 3.94
CA VAL A 171 12.75 -20.38 3.93
C VAL A 171 13.55 -21.28 2.99
N VAL A 172 14.47 -20.70 2.23
CA VAL A 172 15.48 -21.45 1.46
C VAL A 172 16.82 -21.23 2.14
N ASP A 173 17.41 -22.29 2.66
CA ASP A 173 18.66 -22.19 3.40
C ASP A 173 19.85 -21.85 2.47
N ASN A 174 20.63 -20.87 2.88
CA ASN A 174 21.93 -20.46 2.35
C ASN A 174 21.93 -20.28 0.84
N ASN A 175 20.91 -19.59 0.30
CA ASN A 175 20.86 -19.25 -1.12
C ASN A 175 20.26 -17.86 -1.40
N GLY A 176 21.12 -16.85 -1.50
CA GLY A 176 20.76 -15.53 -2.02
C GLY A 176 20.93 -15.36 -3.53
N PHE A 177 21.53 -16.31 -4.24
CA PHE A 177 21.89 -16.12 -5.65
C PHE A 177 20.71 -16.42 -6.58
N ASP A 178 20.07 -17.57 -6.38
CA ASP A 178 19.00 -18.09 -7.23
C ASP A 178 17.99 -19.00 -6.47
N PRO A 179 17.48 -18.59 -5.29
CA PRO A 179 16.55 -19.43 -4.53
C PRO A 179 15.28 -19.73 -5.33
N ILE A 180 14.77 -20.96 -5.18
CA ILE A 180 13.52 -21.41 -5.82
C ILE A 180 12.54 -21.78 -4.71
N TRP A 181 11.38 -21.12 -4.70
CA TRP A 181 10.27 -21.44 -3.80
C TRP A 181 9.18 -22.22 -4.53
N ASN A 182 8.80 -21.75 -5.71
CA ASN A 182 7.70 -22.30 -6.51
C ASN A 182 6.38 -22.50 -5.72
N GLU A 183 6.04 -21.49 -4.92
CA GLU A 183 4.85 -21.49 -4.06
C GLU A 183 3.78 -20.55 -4.60
N THR A 184 2.51 -20.96 -4.50
CA THR A 184 1.37 -20.19 -5.03
C THR A 184 0.46 -19.70 -3.93
N PHE A 185 0.13 -18.42 -3.98
CA PHE A 185 -0.72 -17.72 -3.02
C PHE A 185 -1.92 -17.12 -3.72
N GLN A 186 -3.01 -16.95 -2.96
CA GLN A 186 -4.21 -16.31 -3.46
C GLN A 186 -4.62 -15.16 -2.53
N PHE A 187 -4.88 -13.99 -3.11
CA PHE A 187 -5.32 -12.79 -2.41
C PHE A 187 -6.65 -12.34 -2.99
N ARG A 188 -7.68 -12.23 -2.14
CA ARG A 188 -8.97 -11.67 -2.53
C ARG A 188 -8.99 -10.19 -2.17
N ILE A 189 -9.09 -9.31 -3.16
CA ILE A 189 -9.04 -7.86 -2.99
C ILE A 189 -10.41 -7.28 -3.33
N ARG A 190 -11.09 -6.69 -2.35
CA ARG A 190 -12.42 -6.10 -2.54
C ARG A 190 -12.37 -4.73 -3.19
N PHE A 191 -11.36 -3.93 -2.86
CA PHE A 191 -11.16 -2.56 -3.33
C PHE A 191 -9.78 -2.38 -3.98
N PRO A 192 -9.57 -2.91 -5.21
CA PRO A 192 -8.27 -2.83 -5.88
C PRO A 192 -7.72 -1.40 -6.04
N GLN A 193 -8.58 -0.38 -6.19
CA GLN A 193 -8.12 1.00 -6.35
C GLN A 193 -7.52 1.61 -5.06
N MET A 194 -7.77 0.97 -3.92
CA MET A 194 -7.31 1.40 -2.60
C MET A 194 -6.27 0.45 -1.99
N CYS A 195 -5.86 -0.57 -2.72
CA CYS A 195 -4.97 -1.61 -2.21
C CYS A 195 -3.59 -1.55 -2.89
N LEU A 196 -2.55 -1.70 -2.08
CA LEU A 196 -1.18 -1.95 -2.51
C LEU A 196 -0.81 -3.40 -2.25
N MET A 197 0.02 -3.95 -3.12
CA MET A 197 0.71 -5.20 -2.88
C MET A 197 2.16 -4.91 -2.50
N TYR A 198 2.60 -5.52 -1.41
CA TYR A 198 3.92 -5.34 -0.83
C TYR A 198 4.63 -6.69 -0.74
N PHE A 199 5.72 -6.82 -1.48
CA PHE A 199 6.64 -7.94 -1.47
C PHE A 199 7.86 -7.53 -0.66
N SER A 200 8.17 -8.26 0.40
CA SER A 200 9.40 -8.10 1.16
C SER A 200 10.15 -9.42 1.16
N VAL A 201 11.41 -9.40 0.76
CA VAL A 201 12.33 -10.51 0.93
C VAL A 201 13.02 -10.31 2.26
N LEU A 202 12.96 -11.32 3.12
CA LEU A 202 13.59 -11.32 4.43
C LEU A 202 14.64 -12.41 4.51
N ASP A 203 15.69 -12.16 5.27
CA ASP A 203 16.72 -13.10 5.67
C ASP A 203 16.32 -13.69 7.02
N TYR A 204 16.05 -15.00 7.07
CA TYR A 204 15.63 -15.65 8.30
C TYR A 204 16.80 -15.77 9.28
N ASP A 205 16.61 -15.33 10.53
CA ASP A 205 17.58 -15.53 11.60
C ASP A 205 16.93 -16.32 12.75
N THR A 206 17.64 -17.32 13.27
CA THR A 206 17.15 -18.13 14.38
C THR A 206 17.30 -17.41 15.73
N LEU A 207 18.19 -16.42 15.83
CA LEU A 207 18.59 -15.80 17.08
C LEU A 207 18.18 -14.33 17.20
N SER A 208 17.73 -13.69 16.11
CA SER A 208 17.32 -12.29 16.07
C SER A 208 16.08 -12.09 15.21
N ASP A 209 15.64 -10.84 15.05
CA ASP A 209 14.53 -10.52 14.15
C ASP A 209 14.99 -10.66 12.69
N ASP A 210 14.12 -11.20 11.83
CA ASP A 210 14.43 -11.38 10.41
C ASP A 210 14.70 -10.03 9.72
N ASP A 211 15.84 -9.93 9.04
CA ASP A 211 16.25 -8.71 8.35
C ASP A 211 15.54 -8.60 6.99
N ARG A 212 14.82 -7.50 6.75
CA ARG A 212 14.34 -7.19 5.40
C ARG A 212 15.54 -6.84 4.53
N ILE A 213 15.82 -7.65 3.51
CA ILE A 213 16.98 -7.45 2.62
C ILE A 213 16.60 -6.70 1.35
N ALA A 214 15.37 -6.86 0.86
CA ALA A 214 14.88 -6.19 -0.32
C ALA A 214 13.35 -6.11 -0.32
N TYR A 215 12.78 -5.20 -1.12
CA TYR A 215 11.33 -5.06 -1.21
C TYR A 215 10.83 -4.55 -2.56
N PHE A 216 9.53 -4.68 -2.80
CA PHE A 216 8.81 -4.00 -3.84
C PHE A 216 7.38 -3.70 -3.38
N SER A 217 6.88 -2.52 -3.71
CA SER A 217 5.49 -2.13 -3.42
C SER A 217 4.88 -1.46 -4.66
N ALA A 218 3.63 -1.76 -4.96
CA ALA A 218 2.87 -1.12 -6.04
C ALA A 218 1.35 -1.21 -5.78
N PRO A 219 0.54 -0.30 -6.34
CA PRO A 219 -0.91 -0.44 -6.35
C PRO A 219 -1.33 -1.72 -7.08
N VAL A 220 -2.37 -2.38 -6.59
CA VAL A 220 -2.93 -3.60 -7.20
C VAL A 220 -3.33 -3.35 -8.66
N THR A 221 -3.82 -2.13 -8.96
CA THR A 221 -4.21 -1.70 -10.32
C THR A 221 -3.05 -1.68 -11.32
N MET A 222 -1.80 -1.61 -10.87
CA MET A 222 -0.61 -1.62 -11.73
C MET A 222 -0.07 -3.02 -12.01
N ILE A 223 -0.55 -4.05 -11.31
CA ILE A 223 -0.05 -5.42 -11.45
C ILE A 223 -0.48 -6.01 -12.79
N GLN A 224 0.45 -6.69 -13.47
CA GLN A 224 0.24 -7.31 -14.77
C GLN A 224 0.31 -8.84 -14.67
N GLU A 225 -0.51 -9.51 -15.48
CA GLU A 225 -0.60 -10.97 -15.55
C GLU A 225 0.55 -11.63 -16.32
N GLY A 226 0.68 -12.94 -16.16
CA GLY A 226 1.67 -13.80 -16.80
C GLY A 226 2.98 -13.86 -16.03
N TYR A 227 4.02 -14.32 -16.71
CA TYR A 227 5.38 -14.37 -16.17
C TYR A 227 6.00 -12.97 -16.12
N ARG A 228 6.49 -12.57 -14.95
CA ARG A 228 7.06 -11.24 -14.71
C ARG A 228 8.27 -11.33 -13.79
N HIS A 229 9.20 -10.39 -13.98
CA HIS A 229 10.20 -10.08 -12.96
C HIS A 229 9.72 -8.86 -12.16
N ILE A 230 9.72 -9.00 -10.84
CA ILE A 230 9.56 -7.89 -9.90
C ILE A 230 10.95 -7.40 -9.55
N TYR A 231 11.28 -6.17 -9.96
CA TYR A 231 12.55 -5.53 -9.64
C TYR A 231 12.53 -4.98 -8.22
N LEU A 232 13.34 -5.59 -7.35
CA LEU A 232 13.37 -5.25 -5.94
C LEU A 232 14.23 -3.99 -5.70
N ARG A 233 13.92 -3.30 -4.61
CA ARG A 233 14.66 -2.16 -4.07
C ARG A 233 15.34 -2.55 -2.77
N ALA A 234 16.48 -1.94 -2.50
CA ALA A 234 17.13 -2.01 -1.19
C ALA A 234 16.32 -1.23 -0.16
N ASN A 235 16.62 -1.37 1.14
CA ASN A 235 15.84 -0.75 2.22
C ASN A 235 15.72 0.77 2.08
N ASN A 236 16.77 1.43 1.61
CA ASN A 236 16.83 2.87 1.32
C ASN A 236 16.19 3.27 -0.02
N ASN A 237 15.42 2.36 -0.65
CA ASN A 237 14.78 2.53 -1.96
C ASN A 237 15.74 2.62 -3.17
N ASP A 238 17.03 2.37 -2.98
CA ASP A 238 17.99 2.30 -4.08
C ASP A 238 17.68 1.15 -5.04
N GLU A 239 18.11 1.32 -6.29
CA GLU A 239 18.01 0.30 -7.32
C GLU A 239 18.90 -0.89 -7.01
N THR A 240 18.42 -2.09 -7.31
CA THR A 240 19.18 -3.33 -7.18
C THR A 240 19.13 -4.10 -8.49
N HIS A 241 20.00 -5.11 -8.62
CA HIS A 241 19.88 -6.13 -9.66
C HIS A 241 19.01 -7.30 -9.22
N SER A 242 18.41 -7.22 -8.02
CA SER A 242 17.67 -8.29 -7.41
C SER A 242 16.25 -8.36 -7.97
N THR A 243 15.80 -9.55 -8.33
CA THR A 243 14.45 -9.74 -8.84
C THR A 243 13.75 -10.94 -8.20
N LEU A 244 12.42 -10.89 -8.16
CA LEU A 244 11.59 -12.09 -8.01
C LEU A 244 11.01 -12.45 -9.37
N PHE A 245 11.16 -13.70 -9.80
CA PHE A 245 10.45 -14.26 -10.93
C PHE A 245 9.11 -14.83 -10.46
N VAL A 246 8.03 -14.33 -11.04
CA VAL A 246 6.67 -14.67 -10.61
C VAL A 246 5.76 -15.00 -11.80
N HIS A 247 4.70 -15.76 -11.53
CA HIS A 247 3.55 -15.85 -12.42
C HIS A 247 2.32 -15.24 -11.73
N VAL A 248 1.60 -14.37 -12.43
CA VAL A 248 0.41 -13.68 -11.90
C VAL A 248 -0.82 -14.00 -12.74
N ASP A 249 -1.91 -14.40 -12.12
CA ASP A 249 -3.25 -14.54 -12.71
C ASP A 249 -4.22 -13.63 -11.97
N ILE A 250 -5.02 -12.84 -12.71
CA ILE A 250 -5.98 -11.90 -12.13
C ILE A 250 -7.37 -12.20 -12.69
N ARG A 251 -8.27 -12.63 -11.81
CA ARG A 251 -9.68 -12.85 -12.19
C ARG A 251 -10.62 -11.96 -11.39
N ASN A 252 -11.71 -11.57 -12.02
CA ASN A 252 -12.80 -10.89 -11.33
C ASN A 252 -13.50 -11.85 -10.37
N ASP A 253 -13.81 -11.37 -9.17
CA ASP A 253 -14.55 -12.13 -8.17
C ASP A 253 -16.06 -12.01 -8.46
N GLY A 254 -16.58 -12.95 -9.27
CA GLY A 254 -17.96 -12.97 -9.76
C GLY A 254 -19.06 -13.08 -8.70
N ASN A 255 -18.72 -13.17 -7.41
CA ASN A 255 -19.67 -13.18 -6.30
C ASN A 255 -20.06 -11.78 -5.79
N ALA A 256 -19.58 -10.70 -6.40
CA ALA A 256 -20.03 -9.34 -6.09
C ALA A 256 -21.17 -8.91 -7.01
N ASN A 257 -22.31 -8.58 -6.41
CA ASN A 257 -23.52 -8.13 -7.09
C ASN A 257 -23.23 -7.19 -8.27
N ASN A 258 -23.67 -7.60 -9.46
CA ASN A 258 -23.63 -6.85 -10.71
C ASN A 258 -24.31 -5.48 -10.56
N ASN A 259 -23.55 -4.45 -10.18
CA ASN A 259 -23.84 -3.08 -10.55
C ASN A 259 -22.71 -2.65 -11.49
N ASN A 260 -23.02 -2.66 -12.79
CA ASN A 260 -22.12 -2.27 -13.88
C ASN A 260 -21.38 -0.96 -13.56
N VAL A 261 -20.10 -1.04 -13.20
CA VAL A 261 -19.16 0.05 -13.38
C VAL A 261 -18.13 -0.44 -14.39
N ASN A 262 -18.31 0.03 -15.62
CA ASN A 262 -17.44 -0.28 -16.73
C ASN A 262 -16.14 0.53 -16.54
N VAL A 263 -15.11 -0.06 -15.96
CA VAL A 263 -13.77 0.56 -15.88
C VAL A 263 -12.88 -0.07 -16.95
N GLN A 264 -13.26 0.10 -18.22
CA GLN A 264 -12.31 0.00 -19.31
C GLN A 264 -11.70 1.37 -19.53
N ASN A 265 -10.47 1.55 -19.03
CA ASN A 265 -9.40 2.39 -19.60
C ASN A 265 -8.32 2.60 -18.53
N ILE A 266 -7.49 1.59 -18.30
CA ILE A 266 -6.17 1.80 -17.70
C ILE A 266 -5.17 1.42 -18.79
N ILE A 267 -4.61 2.44 -19.43
CA ILE A 267 -3.47 2.27 -20.34
C ILE A 267 -2.32 1.75 -19.47
N ARG A 268 -2.03 0.45 -19.58
CA ARG A 268 -0.92 -0.21 -18.90
C ARG A 268 0.37 0.15 -19.66
N ILE A 269 1.02 1.23 -19.27
CA ILE A 269 2.39 1.51 -19.70
C ILE A 269 3.31 0.59 -18.88
N GLN A 270 4.14 -0.19 -19.58
CA GLN A 270 5.16 -1.05 -18.98
C GLN A 270 6.28 -0.20 -18.37
N PHE A 271 6.85 -0.68 -17.26
CA PHE A 271 8.19 -0.33 -16.82
C PHE A 271 9.19 -1.32 -17.41
#